data_AF-A0A7V4PJI2-F1
#
_entry.id   AF-A0A7V4PJI2-F1
#
_cell.length_a   1.000
_cell.length_b   1.000
_cell.length_c   1.000
_cell.angle_alpha   90.00
_cell.angle_beta   90.00
_cell.angle_gamma   90.00
#
_symmetry.space_group_name_H-M   'P 1'
#
loop_
_entity.id
_entity.type
_entity.pdbx_description
1 polymer ?
#
loop_
_entity_poly.entity_id
_entity_poly.type
_entity_poly.pdbx_seq_one_letter_code
_entity_poly.pdbx_strand_id
1 'polypeptide(L)'
;MTTFQKKLWVGLLILTFLTPLGILLPEKFRAEEAWGEWGIEKLEKLLGYIPEGLKKWSDFWRAPIPDYNFGGEEASMTIQVISYLISGLLGVGICALAVFLISRLIAKNGQ
;
A
#
# COMPACT_ATOMS: atom_id res chain seq x y z
N MET A 1 7.95 -22.43 19.60
CA MET A 1 7.44 -22.34 18.22
C MET A 1 7.23 -23.74 17.65
N THR A 2 6.04 -24.01 17.14
CA THR A 2 5.71 -25.28 16.45
C THR A 2 6.43 -25.38 15.10
N THR A 3 6.54 -26.59 14.53
CA THR A 3 7.12 -26.80 13.20
C THR A 3 6.39 -25.99 12.12
N PHE A 4 5.06 -25.86 12.24
CA PHE A 4 4.27 -25.00 11.35
C PHE A 4 4.66 -23.52 11.47
N GLN A 5 4.76 -22.99 12.69
CA GLN A 5 5.20 -21.61 12.91
C GLN A 5 6.60 -21.38 12.34
N LYS A 6 7.55 -22.30 12.54
CA LYS A 6 8.90 -22.19 11.95
C LYS A 6 8.86 -22.10 10.42
N LYS A 7 8.06 -22.94 9.75
CA LYS A 7 7.88 -22.91 8.29
C LYS A 7 7.24 -21.59 7.83
N LEU A 8 6.24 -21.10 8.55
CA LEU A 8 5.59 -19.82 8.25
C LEU A 8 6.60 -18.66 8.33
N TRP A 9 7.41 -18.61 9.39
CA TRP A 9 8.44 -17.58 9.54
C TRP A 9 9.51 -17.63 8.45
N VAL A 10 9.93 -18.83 8.04
CA VAL A 10 10.84 -18.98 6.88
C VAL A 10 10.19 -18.46 5.61
N GLY A 11 8.92 -18.79 5.35
CA GLY A 11 8.18 -18.28 4.20
C GLY A 11 8.04 -16.75 4.20
N LEU A 12 7.68 -16.17 5.34
CA LEU A 12 7.58 -14.71 5.50
C LEU A 12 8.93 -14.03 5.27
N LEU A 13 10.02 -14.61 5.80
CA LEU A 13 11.36 -14.08 5.61
C LEU A 13 11.76 -14.12 4.12
N ILE A 14 11.50 -15.22 3.43
CA ILE A 14 11.72 -15.32 1.97
C ILE A 14 10.91 -14.24 1.24
N LEU A 15 9.63 -14.08 1.55
CA LEU A 15 8.78 -13.07 0.91
C LEU A 15 9.30 -11.65 1.14
N THR A 16 9.76 -11.31 2.35
CA THR A 16 10.37 -10.00 2.65
C THR A 16 11.56 -9.69 1.76
N PHE A 17 12.43 -10.67 1.51
CA PHE A 17 13.57 -10.49 0.60
C PHE A 17 13.16 -10.44 -0.87
N LEU A 18 12.00 -11.00 -1.24
CA LEU A 18 11.44 -10.92 -2.58
C LEU A 18 10.67 -9.61 -2.84
N THR A 19 10.24 -8.88 -1.80
CA THR A 19 9.48 -7.62 -1.94
C THR A 19 10.12 -6.59 -2.89
N PRO A 20 11.45 -6.36 -2.89
CA PRO A 20 12.09 -5.42 -3.81
C PRO A 20 11.90 -5.78 -5.29
N LEU A 21 11.64 -7.05 -5.62
CA LEU A 21 11.36 -7.46 -7.01
C LEU A 21 10.12 -6.79 -7.58
N GLY A 22 9.16 -6.41 -6.74
CA GLY A 22 7.95 -5.69 -7.15
C GLY A 22 8.24 -4.32 -7.79
N ILE A 23 9.37 -3.70 -7.45
CA ILE A 23 9.81 -2.42 -8.02
C ILE A 23 10.89 -2.64 -9.09
N LEU A 24 11.85 -3.54 -8.80
CA LEU A 24 12.98 -3.80 -9.70
C LEU A 24 12.56 -4.42 -11.04
N LEU A 25 11.53 -5.28 -11.04
CA LEU A 25 11.07 -5.91 -12.28
C LEU A 25 10.36 -4.90 -13.19
N PRO A 26 9.40 -4.08 -12.73
CA PRO A 26 8.85 -3.01 -13.55
C PRO A 26 9.90 -2.06 -14.11
N GLU A 27 10.83 -1.59 -13.27
CA GLU A 27 11.91 -0.72 -13.70
C GLU A 27 12.77 -1.37 -14.81
N LYS A 28 13.17 -2.63 -14.60
CA LYS A 28 14.03 -3.36 -15.56
C LYS A 28 13.34 -3.69 -16.88
N PHE A 29 12.06 -4.06 -16.84
CA PHE A 29 11.29 -4.46 -18.02
C PHE A 29 10.49 -3.32 -18.64
N ARG A 30 10.64 -2.08 -18.13
CA ARG A 30 9.84 -0.92 -18.50
C ARG A 30 8.34 -1.19 -18.39
N ALA A 31 7.96 -2.05 -17.43
CA ALA A 31 6.58 -2.09 -17.00
C ALA A 31 6.33 -0.85 -16.14
N GLU A 32 5.12 -0.31 -16.19
CA GLU A 32 4.78 0.91 -15.46
C GLU A 32 4.56 0.58 -13.97
N GLU A 33 3.31 0.47 -13.55
CA GLU A 33 2.95 0.26 -12.14
C GLU A 33 3.18 -1.18 -11.66
N ALA A 34 3.39 -1.32 -10.34
CA ALA A 34 3.53 -2.61 -9.68
C ALA A 34 2.26 -3.47 -9.86
N TRP A 35 2.44 -4.79 -9.85
CA TRP A 35 1.33 -5.73 -10.09
C TRP A 35 0.27 -5.59 -8.99
N GLY A 36 -0.96 -5.24 -9.38
CA GLY A 36 -2.07 -5.02 -8.46
C GLY A 36 -2.23 -3.59 -7.94
N GLU A 37 -1.33 -2.67 -8.27
CA GLU A 37 -1.43 -1.23 -7.93
C GLU A 37 -1.98 -0.40 -9.10
N TRP A 38 -2.74 -1.02 -10.00
CA TRP A 38 -3.16 -0.35 -11.24
C TRP A 38 -4.26 0.70 -11.04
N GLY A 39 -4.00 1.90 -11.55
CA GLY A 39 -5.01 2.95 -11.71
C GLY A 39 -6.01 2.65 -12.83
N ILE A 40 -7.07 3.45 -12.92
CA ILE A 40 -8.05 3.32 -14.01
C ILE A 40 -7.41 3.61 -15.35
N GLU A 41 -6.57 4.63 -15.40
CA GLU A 41 -5.85 5.11 -16.57
C GLU A 41 -4.97 3.99 -17.12
N LYS A 42 -4.32 3.26 -16.20
CA LYS A 42 -3.50 2.11 -16.54
C LYS A 42 -4.33 0.94 -17.06
N LEU A 43 -5.44 0.62 -16.40
CA LEU A 43 -6.35 -0.43 -16.82
C LEU A 43 -6.97 -0.14 -18.19
N GLU A 44 -7.34 1.10 -18.47
CA GLU A 44 -7.84 1.52 -19.78
C GLU A 44 -6.77 1.32 -20.86
N LYS A 45 -5.50 1.67 -20.57
CA LYS A 45 -4.39 1.43 -21.49
C LYS A 45 -4.12 -0.05 -21.76
N LEU A 46 -4.31 -0.92 -20.75
CA LEU A 46 -4.08 -2.36 -20.87
C LEU A 46 -5.22 -3.11 -21.54
N LEU A 47 -6.48 -2.73 -21.24
CA LEU A 47 -7.67 -3.45 -21.66
C LEU A 47 -8.40 -2.78 -22.84
N GLY A 48 -8.13 -1.50 -23.11
CA GLY A 48 -8.84 -0.68 -24.07
C GLY A 48 -10.20 -0.18 -23.58
N TYR A 49 -10.55 -0.44 -22.31
CA TYR A 49 -11.78 0.05 -21.67
C TYR A 49 -11.63 0.06 -20.15
N ILE A 50 -12.53 0.79 -19.48
CA ILE A 50 -12.62 0.83 -18.01
C ILE A 50 -13.76 -0.08 -17.55
N PRO A 51 -13.53 -1.06 -16.67
CA PRO A 51 -14.60 -1.87 -16.10
C PRO A 51 -15.65 -1.00 -15.38
N GLU A 52 -16.94 -1.21 -15.68
CA GLU A 52 -18.02 -0.34 -15.16
C GLU A 52 -18.07 -0.26 -13.64
N GLY A 53 -17.83 -1.39 -12.95
CA GLY A 53 -17.75 -1.43 -11.49
C GLY A 53 -16.64 -0.53 -10.95
N LEU A 54 -15.47 -0.53 -11.61
CA LEU A 54 -14.34 0.31 -11.20
C LEU A 54 -14.65 1.79 -11.46
N LYS A 55 -15.19 2.12 -12.64
CA LYS A 55 -15.59 3.48 -13.02
C LYS A 55 -16.56 4.11 -12.02
N LYS A 56 -17.46 3.31 -11.44
CA LYS A 56 -18.46 3.80 -10.47
C LYS A 56 -17.83 4.19 -9.13
N TRP A 57 -16.81 3.47 -8.69
CA TRP A 57 -16.28 3.57 -7.33
C TRP A 57 -14.94 4.27 -7.22
N SER A 58 -14.22 4.44 -8.33
CA SER A 58 -12.90 5.03 -8.34
C SER A 58 -12.83 6.46 -7.80
N ASP A 59 -13.83 7.28 -8.09
CA ASP A 59 -13.89 8.67 -7.63
C ASP A 59 -14.49 8.80 -6.22
N PHE A 60 -14.97 7.71 -5.63
CA PHE A 60 -15.64 7.74 -4.32
C PHE A 60 -14.71 8.17 -3.20
N TRP A 61 -13.44 7.80 -3.28
CA TRP A 61 -12.43 8.15 -2.30
C TRP A 61 -11.15 8.56 -2.99
N ARG A 62 -10.72 9.80 -2.76
CA ARG A 62 -9.41 10.30 -3.18
C ARG A 62 -8.48 10.27 -1.99
N ALA A 63 -7.31 9.65 -2.16
CA ALA A 63 -6.32 9.60 -1.10
C ALA A 63 -5.93 11.03 -0.68
N PRO A 64 -5.94 11.36 0.63
CA PRO A 64 -5.55 12.68 1.10
C PRO A 64 -4.11 13.06 0.74
N ILE A 65 -3.24 12.07 0.60
CA ILE A 65 -1.84 12.21 0.19
C ILE A 65 -1.60 11.22 -0.96
N PRO A 66 -1.77 11.66 -2.22
CA PRO A 66 -1.44 10.87 -3.39
C PRO A 66 0.03 10.45 -3.38
N ASP A 67 0.31 9.24 -3.83
CA ASP A 67 1.66 8.67 -3.97
C ASP A 67 2.53 8.72 -2.71
N TYR A 68 1.89 8.90 -1.53
CA TYR A 68 2.55 9.02 -0.24
C TYR A 68 3.60 10.15 -0.19
N ASN A 69 3.46 11.16 -1.06
CA ASN A 69 4.46 12.20 -1.27
C ASN A 69 3.93 13.59 -0.86
N PHE A 70 4.45 14.11 0.25
CA PHE A 70 4.15 15.46 0.72
C PHE A 70 4.92 16.56 -0.03
N GLY A 71 6.05 16.20 -0.66
CA GLY A 71 6.92 17.14 -1.36
C GLY A 71 6.45 17.50 -2.77
N GLY A 72 5.49 16.76 -3.33
CA GLY A 72 5.09 16.88 -4.73
C GLY A 72 6.07 16.21 -5.71
N GLU A 73 5.67 16.12 -6.98
CA GLU A 73 6.44 15.40 -8.02
C GLU A 73 7.80 16.05 -8.32
N GLU A 74 7.93 17.37 -8.12
CA GLU A 74 9.18 18.11 -8.37
C GLU A 74 10.18 18.06 -7.20
N ALA A 75 9.82 17.43 -6.07
CA ALA A 75 10.70 17.33 -4.91
C ALA A 75 11.95 16.49 -5.21
N SER A 76 13.06 16.82 -4.55
CA SER A 76 14.28 16.01 -4.65
C SER A 76 14.03 14.58 -4.13
N MET A 77 14.77 13.61 -4.67
CA MET A 77 14.65 12.20 -4.30
C MET A 77 14.70 11.97 -2.77
N THR A 78 15.55 12.72 -2.06
CA THR A 78 15.64 12.64 -0.60
C THR A 78 14.33 13.06 0.08
N ILE A 79 13.69 14.13 -0.39
CA ILE A 79 12.42 14.61 0.16
C ILE A 79 11.30 13.61 -0.14
N GLN A 80 11.30 13.00 -1.33
CA GLN A 80 10.33 11.96 -1.68
C GLN A 80 10.45 10.73 -0.78
N VAL A 81 11.67 10.24 -0.54
CA VAL A 81 11.92 9.11 0.38
C VAL A 81 11.49 9.44 1.81
N ILE A 82 11.85 10.63 2.32
CA ILE A 82 11.43 11.06 3.66
C ILE A 82 9.91 11.17 3.75
N SER A 83 9.26 11.75 2.72
CA SER A 83 7.80 11.86 2.65
C SER A 83 7.12 10.51 2.70
N TYR A 84 7.62 9.54 1.93
CA TYR A 84 7.12 8.17 1.91
C TYR A 84 7.24 7.51 3.30
N LEU A 85 8.39 7.64 3.96
CA LEU A 85 8.59 7.11 5.31
C LEU A 85 7.65 7.73 6.34
N ILE A 86 7.51 9.07 6.32
CA ILE A 86 6.58 9.79 7.21
C ILE A 86 5.14 9.35 6.95
N SER A 87 4.74 9.22 5.69
CA SER A 87 3.40 8.75 5.32
C SER A 87 3.14 7.34 5.85
N GLY A 88 4.11 6.44 5.73
CA GLY A 88 4.04 5.08 6.31
C GLY A 88 3.87 5.10 7.82
N LEU A 89 4.67 5.89 8.54
CA LEU A 89 4.56 6.04 9.99
C LEU A 89 3.21 6.62 10.43
N LEU A 90 2.70 7.63 9.72
CA LEU A 90 1.37 8.19 9.96
C LEU A 90 0.27 7.13 9.75
N GLY A 91 0.34 6.37 8.66
CA GLY A 91 -0.60 5.28 8.38
C GLY A 91 -0.60 4.23 9.50
N VAL A 92 0.58 3.78 9.93
CA VAL A 92 0.72 2.84 11.06
C VAL A 92 0.11 3.42 12.34
N GLY A 93 0.40 4.69 12.64
CA GLY A 93 -0.13 5.38 13.81
C GLY A 93 -1.66 5.46 13.80
N ILE A 94 -2.25 5.83 12.66
CA ILE A 94 -3.71 5.91 12.48
C ILE A 94 -4.35 4.53 12.65
N CYS A 95 -3.79 3.49 12.02
CA CYS A 95 -4.29 2.11 12.15
C CYS A 95 -4.23 1.63 13.61
N ALA A 96 -3.10 1.84 14.29
CA ALA A 96 -2.94 1.47 15.70
C ALA A 96 -3.93 2.21 16.60
N LEU A 97 -4.12 3.51 16.38
CA LEU A 97 -5.10 4.32 17.11
C LEU A 97 -6.53 3.82 16.88
N ALA A 98 -6.90 3.52 15.63
CA ALA A 98 -8.23 3.00 15.30
C ALA A 98 -8.49 1.66 16.00
N VAL A 99 -7.54 0.72 15.93
CA VAL A 99 -7.64 -0.58 16.61
C VAL A 99 -7.75 -0.38 18.12
N PHE A 100 -6.94 0.51 18.71
CA PHE A 100 -6.99 0.83 20.13
C PHE A 100 -8.35 1.39 20.56
N LEU A 101 -8.89 2.36 19.82
CA LEU A 101 -10.19 2.97 20.10
C LEU A 101 -11.34 1.95 19.99
N ILE A 102 -11.35 1.13 18.94
CA ILE A 102 -12.34 0.06 18.75
C ILE A 102 -12.27 -0.93 19.91
N SER A 103 -11.05 -1.38 20.25
CA SER A 103 -10.83 -2.32 21.36
C SER A 103 -11.32 -1.75 22.68
N ARG A 104 -11.07 -0.47 22.94
CA ARG A 104 -11.52 0.23 24.15
C ARG A 104 -13.04 0.36 24.22
N LEU A 105 -13.71 0.62 23.11
CA LEU A 105 -15.17 0.74 23.06
C LEU A 105 -15.85 -0.63 23.26
N ILE A 106 -15.32 -1.68 22.64
CA ILE A 106 -15.84 -3.05 22.80
C ILE A 106 -15.63 -3.54 24.23
N ALA A 107 -14.43 -3.36 24.79
CA ALA A 107 -14.12 -3.79 26.17
C ALA A 107 -14.95 -3.05 27.23
N LYS A 108 -15.39 -1.82 26.95
CA LYS A 108 -16.24 -1.03 27.84
C LYS A 108 -17.70 -1.51 27.86
N ASN A 109 -18.18 -2.12 26.78
CA ASN A 109 -19.57 -2.61 26.65
C ASN A 109 -19.73 -4.10 26.98
N GLY A 110 -18.62 -4.79 27.33
CA GLY A 110 -18.61 -6.21 27.71
C GLY A 110 -18.54 -6.45 29.23
N GLN A 111 -18.73 -5.40 30.04
CA GLN A 111 -19.07 -5.46 31.47
C GLN A 111 -20.54 -5.09 31.64
#